data_AF-A0A7S0WY45-F1
#
_entry.id   AF-A0A7S0WY45-F1
#
_cell.length_a   1.000
_cell.length_b   1.000
_cell.length_c   1.000
_cell.angle_alpha   90.00
_cell.angle_beta   90.00
_cell.angle_gamma   90.00
#
_symmetry.space_group_name_H-M   'P 1'
#
loop_
_entity.id
_entity.type
_entity.pdbx_description
1 polymer ?
#
loop_
_entity_poly.entity_id
_entity_poly.type
_entity_poly.pdbx_seq_one_letter_code
_entity_poly.pdbx_strand_id
1 'polypeptide(L)'
;SVSANVAQLRKRARVFSGRADFNPSAAGQLADVLYTQMRLPEPHATGRGASKTHGPTNENALTEIIENPSTPHNARMLCTTILEYRQWSNLESKFISAPWIKAAARDAQAAGSGGIARVRCTWNSTATATGRLSSCNPNLQAITKYKLDSSNTGARSGGRASGGAALAAAAMAAAGVGGASGLAAGPYGPQGSAEAAAVAGSADKINIRDVIAAPRGRVLISADYSQIELRVLAHLSGDRELCRLLNNTGAQGDVFRVIWASW
;
A
#
# COMPACT_ATOMS: atom_id res chain seq x y z
N SER A 1 2.01 10.79 11.81
CA SER A 1 2.00 9.37 12.18
C SER A 1 0.83 8.68 11.49
N VAL A 2 0.96 7.42 11.06
CA VAL A 2 -0.11 6.68 10.35
C VAL A 2 -1.42 6.66 11.13
N SER A 3 -1.37 6.38 12.43
CA SER A 3 -2.56 6.38 13.29
C SER A 3 -3.25 7.75 13.37
N ALA A 4 -2.46 8.84 13.33
CA ALA A 4 -3.01 10.19 13.29
C ALA A 4 -3.75 10.47 11.97
N ASN A 5 -3.20 10.01 10.84
CA ASN A 5 -3.86 10.14 9.53
C ASN A 5 -5.16 9.34 9.47
N VAL A 6 -5.16 8.11 9.99
CA VAL A 6 -6.38 7.28 10.09
C VAL A 6 -7.43 8.00 10.95
N ALA A 7 -7.05 8.58 12.09
CA ALA A 7 -7.95 9.34 12.95
C ALA A 7 -8.50 10.60 12.26
N GLN A 8 -7.67 11.33 11.51
CA GLN A 8 -8.09 12.51 10.73
C GLN A 8 -9.09 12.13 9.62
N LEU A 9 -8.83 11.05 8.88
CA LEU A 9 -9.72 10.56 7.84
C LEU A 9 -11.06 10.09 8.41
N ARG A 10 -11.07 9.45 9.58
CA ARG A 10 -12.32 9.14 10.31
C ARG A 10 -13.14 10.39 10.62
N LYS A 11 -12.49 11.45 11.11
CA LYS A 11 -13.16 12.73 11.38
C LYS A 11 -13.71 13.35 10.10
N ARG A 12 -12.93 13.40 9.02
CA ARG A 12 -13.36 13.91 7.70
C ARG A 12 -14.57 13.12 7.16
N ALA A 13 -14.52 11.79 7.25
CA ALA A 13 -15.61 10.93 6.79
C ALA A 13 -16.92 11.19 7.56
N ARG A 14 -16.84 11.39 8.89
CA ARG A 14 -18.01 11.79 9.70
C ARG A 14 -18.62 13.11 9.24
N VAL A 15 -17.78 14.12 8.98
CA VAL A 15 -18.23 15.43 8.47
C VAL A 15 -18.96 15.28 7.14
N PHE A 16 -18.38 14.58 6.16
CA PHE A 16 -19.02 14.42 4.85
C PHE A 16 -20.24 13.50 4.86
N SER A 17 -20.29 12.52 5.78
CA SER A 17 -21.45 11.65 5.96
C SER A 17 -22.64 12.33 6.64
N GLY A 18 -22.41 13.45 7.35
CA GLY A 18 -23.44 14.09 8.18
C GLY A 18 -23.79 13.33 9.46
N ARG A 19 -23.07 12.25 9.80
CA ARG A 19 -23.33 11.38 10.96
C ARG A 19 -22.16 11.38 11.93
N ALA A 20 -22.43 11.73 13.19
CA ALA A 20 -21.41 11.74 14.25
C ALA A 20 -20.95 10.32 14.65
N ASP A 21 -21.86 9.35 14.57
CA ASP A 21 -21.67 7.93 14.87
C ASP A 21 -21.09 7.13 13.70
N PHE A 22 -20.83 7.76 12.56
CA PHE A 22 -20.38 7.08 11.36
C PHE A 22 -19.04 6.37 11.55
N ASN A 23 -19.05 5.07 11.22
CA ASN A 23 -17.88 4.22 11.22
C ASN A 23 -17.45 3.87 9.79
N PRO A 24 -16.34 4.44 9.28
CA PRO A 24 -15.89 4.20 7.91
C PRO A 24 -15.35 2.79 7.65
N SER A 25 -15.13 1.95 8.68
CA SER A 25 -14.82 0.53 8.47
C SER A 25 -16.08 -0.33 8.26
N ALA A 26 -17.27 0.17 8.59
CA ALA A 26 -18.53 -0.55 8.42
C ALA A 26 -19.10 -0.30 7.02
N ALA A 27 -18.91 -1.26 6.10
CA ALA A 27 -19.37 -1.15 4.72
C ALA A 27 -20.90 -0.92 4.60
N GLY A 28 -21.70 -1.52 5.48
CA GLY A 28 -23.15 -1.32 5.50
C GLY A 28 -23.57 0.10 5.92
N GLN A 29 -22.88 0.73 6.86
CA GLN A 29 -23.15 2.13 7.22
C GLN A 29 -22.80 3.07 6.07
N LEU A 30 -21.71 2.80 5.36
CA LEU A 30 -21.35 3.58 4.16
C LEU A 30 -22.39 3.44 3.06
N ALA A 31 -22.86 2.22 2.79
CA ALA A 31 -23.90 1.96 1.81
C ALA A 31 -25.21 2.69 2.17
N ASP A 32 -25.61 2.67 3.44
CA ASP A 32 -26.80 3.40 3.92
C ASP A 32 -26.67 4.92 3.70
N VAL A 33 -25.51 5.50 4.03
CA VAL A 33 -25.26 6.92 3.80
C VAL A 33 -25.32 7.27 2.31
N LEU A 34 -24.70 6.47 1.44
CA LEU A 34 -24.64 6.76 0.00
C LEU A 34 -25.98 6.56 -0.71
N TYR A 35 -26.65 5.43 -0.47
CA TYR A 35 -27.82 5.03 -1.25
C TYR A 35 -29.15 5.41 -0.59
N THR A 36 -29.24 5.34 0.73
CA THR A 36 -30.47 5.72 1.45
C THR A 36 -30.52 7.23 1.70
N GLN A 37 -29.46 7.79 2.29
CA GLN A 37 -29.48 9.18 2.78
C GLN A 37 -29.17 10.19 1.67
N MET A 38 -28.08 9.96 0.93
CA MET A 38 -27.69 10.81 -0.20
C MET A 38 -28.47 10.49 -1.48
N ARG A 39 -29.27 9.41 -1.49
CA ARG A 39 -30.13 8.98 -2.61
C ARG A 39 -29.38 8.86 -3.94
N LEU A 40 -28.13 8.39 -3.89
CA LEU A 40 -27.36 8.13 -5.09
C LEU A 40 -27.93 6.89 -5.79
N PRO A 41 -27.90 6.84 -7.13
CA PRO A 41 -28.24 5.62 -7.85
C PRO A 41 -27.29 4.50 -7.44
N GLU A 42 -27.84 3.34 -7.14
CA GLU A 42 -27.01 2.16 -6.86
C GLU A 42 -26.27 1.78 -8.15
N PRO A 43 -24.94 1.60 -8.10
CA PRO A 43 -24.18 1.08 -9.23
C PRO A 43 -24.77 -0.26 -9.64
N HIS A 44 -24.87 -0.50 -10.96
CA HIS A 44 -25.33 -1.78 -11.45
C HIS A 44 -24.52 -2.90 -10.78
N ALA A 45 -25.20 -3.88 -10.18
CA ALA A 45 -24.58 -5.02 -9.55
C ALA A 45 -23.77 -5.81 -10.60
N THR A 46 -22.50 -5.46 -10.77
CA THR A 46 -21.60 -6.09 -11.72
C THR A 46 -21.05 -7.38 -11.11
N GLY A 47 -21.85 -8.44 -11.19
CA GLY A 47 -21.39 -9.82 -11.02
C GLY A 47 -22.10 -10.66 -9.95
N ARG A 48 -22.02 -12.00 -10.12
CA ARG A 48 -22.44 -13.00 -9.13
C ARG A 48 -21.62 -12.81 -7.86
N GLY A 49 -22.21 -12.18 -6.85
CA GLY A 49 -21.54 -11.93 -5.57
C GLY A 49 -21.92 -10.61 -4.88
N ALA A 50 -22.85 -9.82 -5.45
CA ALA A 50 -23.44 -8.70 -4.73
C ALA A 50 -23.96 -9.18 -3.36
N SER A 51 -23.36 -8.65 -2.29
CA SER A 51 -23.75 -9.00 -0.94
C SER A 51 -25.23 -8.65 -0.76
N LYS A 52 -26.06 -9.64 -0.44
CA LYS A 52 -27.51 -9.46 -0.26
C LYS A 52 -27.89 -8.49 0.86
N THR A 53 -26.91 -8.04 1.67
CA THR A 53 -27.13 -7.21 2.87
C THR A 53 -27.07 -5.70 2.61
N HIS A 54 -26.31 -5.21 1.64
CA HIS A 54 -26.22 -3.77 1.34
C HIS A 54 -25.61 -3.52 -0.05
N GLY A 55 -25.87 -2.34 -0.61
CA GLY A 55 -25.32 -1.91 -1.90
C GLY A 55 -23.78 -1.97 -1.97
N PRO A 56 -23.21 -2.02 -3.19
CA PRO A 56 -21.78 -2.18 -3.38
C PRO A 56 -21.02 -0.96 -2.87
N THR A 57 -19.92 -1.19 -2.16
CA THR A 57 -19.01 -0.12 -1.73
C THR A 57 -17.56 -0.48 -2.01
N ASN A 58 -17.29 -1.32 -3.01
CA ASN A 58 -15.92 -1.66 -3.42
C ASN A 58 -15.25 -0.47 -4.13
N GLU A 59 -13.96 -0.60 -4.46
CA GLU A 59 -13.20 0.48 -5.10
C GLU A 59 -13.85 0.95 -6.40
N ASN A 60 -14.23 0.01 -7.28
CA ASN A 60 -14.88 0.32 -8.56
C ASN A 60 -16.18 1.12 -8.38
N ALA A 61 -17.07 0.68 -7.48
CA ALA A 61 -18.33 1.36 -7.21
C ALA A 61 -18.13 2.79 -6.67
N LEU A 62 -17.15 2.98 -5.78
CA LEU A 62 -16.84 4.31 -5.25
C LEU A 62 -16.20 5.21 -6.32
N THR A 63 -15.34 4.67 -7.19
CA THR A 63 -14.73 5.40 -8.30
C THR A 63 -15.79 5.84 -9.31
N GLU A 64 -16.74 4.97 -9.66
CA GLU A 64 -17.87 5.31 -10.55
C GLU A 64 -18.70 6.48 -9.99
N ILE A 65 -18.98 6.47 -8.68
CA ILE A 65 -19.66 7.58 -7.99
C ILE A 65 -18.83 8.87 -8.05
N ILE A 66 -17.50 8.79 -7.90
CA ILE A 66 -16.60 9.94 -7.94
C ILE A 66 -16.56 10.57 -9.33
N GLU A 67 -16.46 9.74 -10.37
CA GLU A 67 -16.33 10.15 -11.77
C GLU A 67 -17.65 10.67 -12.36
N ASN A 68 -18.80 10.24 -11.82
CA ASN A 68 -20.10 10.73 -12.26
C ASN A 68 -20.24 12.26 -11.98
N PRO A 69 -20.41 13.10 -13.03
CA PRO A 69 -20.52 14.56 -12.87
C PRO A 69 -21.74 15.00 -12.05
N SER A 70 -22.83 14.24 -12.10
CA SER A 70 -24.08 14.53 -11.41
C SER A 70 -24.02 14.24 -9.90
N THR A 71 -22.95 13.60 -9.42
CA THR A 71 -22.79 13.28 -8.00
C THR A 71 -22.60 14.56 -7.16
N PRO A 72 -23.36 14.74 -6.07
CA PRO A 72 -23.18 15.80 -5.09
C PRO A 72 -21.73 15.88 -4.56
N HIS A 73 -21.26 17.10 -4.29
CA HIS A 73 -19.89 17.31 -3.85
C HIS A 73 -19.55 16.56 -2.55
N ASN A 74 -20.46 16.55 -1.57
CA ASN A 74 -20.29 15.84 -0.30
C ASN A 74 -20.13 14.32 -0.50
N ALA A 75 -20.93 13.71 -1.38
CA ALA A 75 -20.83 12.29 -1.73
C ALA A 75 -19.48 11.96 -2.38
N ARG A 76 -19.04 12.79 -3.33
CA ARG A 76 -17.73 12.64 -3.98
C ARG A 76 -16.59 12.72 -2.95
N MET A 77 -16.63 13.72 -2.07
CA MET A 77 -15.63 13.90 -1.01
C MET A 77 -15.65 12.77 0.01
N LEU A 78 -16.83 12.23 0.35
CA LEU A 78 -16.96 11.05 1.21
C LEU A 78 -16.30 9.84 0.56
N CYS A 79 -16.62 9.54 -0.70
CA CYS A 79 -16.05 8.39 -1.43
C CYS A 79 -14.52 8.48 -1.52
N THR A 80 -13.98 9.64 -1.91
CA THR A 80 -12.52 9.88 -1.94
C THR A 80 -11.89 9.68 -0.56
N THR A 81 -12.50 10.25 0.49
CA THR A 81 -12.01 10.11 1.87
C THR A 81 -12.03 8.65 2.34
N ILE A 82 -13.03 7.87 1.92
CA ILE A 82 -13.15 6.44 2.25
C ILE A 82 -12.07 5.62 1.55
N LEU A 83 -11.79 5.88 0.28
CA LEU A 83 -10.71 5.19 -0.45
C LEU A 83 -9.36 5.46 0.22
N GLU A 84 -9.07 6.72 0.56
CA GLU A 84 -7.90 7.08 1.36
C GLU A 84 -7.89 6.33 2.71
N TYR A 85 -9.00 6.40 3.46
CA TYR A 85 -9.12 5.74 4.76
C TYR A 85 -8.85 4.23 4.68
N ARG A 86 -9.35 3.54 3.65
CA ARG A 86 -9.14 2.09 3.47
C ARG A 86 -7.69 1.77 3.19
N GLN A 87 -6.98 2.59 2.42
CA GLN A 87 -5.54 2.43 2.20
C GLN A 87 -4.76 2.59 3.51
N TRP A 88 -4.99 3.68 4.25
CA TRP A 88 -4.29 3.97 5.50
C TRP A 88 -4.63 2.98 6.63
N SER A 89 -5.89 2.59 6.77
CA SER A 89 -6.33 1.63 7.81
C SER A 89 -5.85 0.20 7.52
N ASN A 90 -5.76 -0.20 6.24
CA ASN A 90 -5.15 -1.47 5.86
C ASN A 90 -3.65 -1.47 6.19
N LEU A 91 -2.94 -0.38 5.87
CA LEU A 91 -1.54 -0.20 6.27
C LEU A 91 -1.37 -0.33 7.80
N GLU A 92 -2.18 0.40 8.56
CA GLU A 92 -2.11 0.39 10.02
C GLU A 92 -2.39 -1.00 10.59
N SER A 93 -3.48 -1.63 10.18
CA SER A 93 -3.94 -2.90 10.74
C SER A 93 -3.07 -4.09 10.35
N LYS A 94 -2.72 -4.22 9.05
CA LYS A 94 -2.02 -5.40 8.53
C LYS A 94 -0.51 -5.35 8.71
N PHE A 95 0.05 -4.16 8.90
CA PHE A 95 1.50 -3.99 8.96
C PHE A 95 1.94 -3.32 10.26
N ILE A 96 1.49 -2.11 10.57
CA ILE A 96 2.04 -1.37 11.72
C ILE A 96 1.62 -1.99 13.07
N SER A 97 0.34 -2.29 13.20
CA SER A 97 -0.24 -2.86 14.42
C SER A 97 -0.09 -4.38 14.49
N ALA A 98 0.46 -5.01 13.45
CA ALA A 98 0.51 -6.44 13.33
C ALA A 98 1.44 -7.07 14.39
N PRO A 99 1.04 -8.18 15.02
CA PRO A 99 1.81 -8.80 16.10
C PRO A 99 3.25 -9.15 15.69
N TRP A 100 3.44 -9.60 14.45
CA TRP A 100 4.75 -10.00 13.93
C TRP A 100 5.71 -8.82 13.74
N ILE A 101 5.21 -7.63 13.39
CA ILE A 101 6.02 -6.40 13.33
C ILE A 101 6.41 -5.95 14.72
N LYS A 102 5.48 -5.98 15.69
CA LYS A 102 5.77 -5.64 17.09
C LYS A 102 6.80 -6.61 17.69
N ALA A 103 6.68 -7.90 17.40
CA ALA A 103 7.66 -8.90 17.82
C ALA A 103 9.04 -8.62 17.20
N ALA A 104 9.10 -8.38 15.89
CA ALA A 104 10.35 -8.03 15.21
C ALA A 104 10.98 -6.74 15.75
N ALA A 105 10.18 -5.72 16.07
CA ALA A 105 10.69 -4.49 16.67
C ALA A 105 11.33 -4.74 18.03
N ARG A 106 10.71 -5.57 18.89
CA ARG A 106 11.28 -5.97 20.18
C ARG A 106 12.58 -6.76 20.01
N ASP A 107 12.61 -7.70 19.07
CA ASP A 107 13.80 -8.50 18.79
C ASP A 107 14.95 -7.64 18.26
N ALA A 108 14.64 -6.63 17.44
CA ALA A 108 15.63 -5.67 16.93
C ALA A 108 16.19 -4.80 18.06
N GLN A 109 15.34 -4.35 18.99
CA GLN A 109 15.77 -3.61 20.18
C GLN A 109 16.66 -4.46 21.09
N ALA A 110 16.32 -5.73 21.29
CA ALA A 110 17.11 -6.66 22.10
C ALA A 110 18.48 -6.99 21.46
N ALA A 111 18.58 -6.97 20.13
CA ALA A 111 19.81 -7.30 19.41
C ALA A 111 20.87 -6.18 19.42
N GLY A 112 20.59 -5.02 20.03
CA GLY A 112 21.53 -3.91 20.15
C GLY A 112 21.77 -3.12 18.85
N SER A 113 22.70 -2.16 18.90
CA SER A 113 22.95 -1.23 17.77
C SER A 113 23.46 -1.97 16.52
N GLY A 114 22.60 -2.09 15.52
CA GLY A 114 22.90 -2.77 14.24
C GLY A 114 22.39 -4.20 14.12
N GLY A 115 21.68 -4.71 15.12
CA GLY A 115 20.96 -5.98 15.03
C GLY A 115 19.76 -5.89 14.09
N ILE A 116 19.55 -6.93 13.28
CA ILE A 116 18.37 -7.06 12.41
C ILE A 116 17.52 -8.19 12.92
N ALA A 117 16.27 -7.88 13.27
CA ALA A 117 15.27 -8.88 13.59
C ALA A 117 14.92 -9.73 12.37
N ARG A 118 14.73 -11.03 12.58
CA ARG A 118 14.34 -11.95 11.53
C ARG A 118 12.91 -12.40 11.75
N VAL A 119 12.05 -12.12 10.77
CA VAL A 119 10.69 -12.63 10.73
C VAL A 119 10.68 -13.96 9.98
N ARG A 120 10.07 -14.98 10.56
CA ARG A 120 9.83 -16.28 9.91
C ARG A 120 8.36 -16.40 9.55
N CYS A 121 8.06 -17.06 8.43
CA CYS A 121 6.72 -17.47 8.06
C CYS A 121 6.65 -18.99 7.89
N THR A 122 5.43 -19.52 7.86
CA THR A 122 5.15 -20.92 7.52
C THR A 122 4.70 -21.00 6.08
N TRP A 123 5.31 -21.90 5.30
CA TRP A 123 4.95 -22.16 3.91
C TRP A 123 4.00 -23.34 3.81
N ASN A 124 2.91 -23.18 3.07
CA ASN A 124 1.95 -24.23 2.77
C ASN A 124 2.01 -24.55 1.28
N SER A 125 2.39 -25.78 0.94
CA SER A 125 2.52 -26.23 -0.46
C SER A 125 1.21 -26.78 -1.04
N THR A 126 0.35 -27.37 -0.20
CA THR A 126 -0.86 -28.08 -0.63
C THR A 126 -2.15 -27.29 -0.40
N ALA A 127 -2.06 -26.07 0.12
CA ALA A 127 -3.24 -25.30 0.54
C ALA A 127 -4.01 -24.66 -0.62
N THR A 128 -3.38 -24.41 -1.78
CA THR A 128 -4.05 -23.75 -2.92
C THR A 128 -4.41 -24.76 -4.00
N ALA A 129 -5.63 -24.68 -4.52
CA ALA A 129 -6.09 -25.53 -5.63
C ALA A 129 -5.27 -25.33 -6.92
N THR A 130 -4.65 -24.16 -7.09
CA THR A 130 -3.77 -23.83 -8.23
C THR A 130 -2.37 -24.43 -8.13
N GLY A 131 -1.99 -25.05 -7.01
CA GLY A 131 -0.62 -25.51 -6.74
C GLY A 131 0.39 -24.41 -6.38
N ARG A 132 -0.05 -23.16 -6.24
CA ARG A 132 0.78 -22.05 -5.74
C ARG A 132 1.13 -22.26 -4.26
N LEU A 133 2.36 -21.95 -3.88
CA LEU A 133 2.75 -21.84 -2.47
C LEU A 133 1.98 -20.70 -1.79
N SER A 134 1.56 -20.90 -0.55
CA SER A 134 1.04 -19.82 0.30
C SER A 134 1.89 -19.64 1.56
N SER A 135 1.97 -18.42 2.08
CA SER A 135 2.64 -18.12 3.35
C SER A 135 1.66 -17.67 4.43
N CYS A 136 1.87 -18.09 5.67
CA CYS A 136 1.11 -17.65 6.84
C CYS A 136 2.01 -17.43 8.07
N ASN A 137 1.49 -16.73 9.07
CA ASN A 137 2.15 -16.44 10.34
C ASN A 137 3.59 -15.86 10.22
N PRO A 138 3.80 -14.73 9.53
CA PRO A 138 2.84 -13.91 8.78
C PRO A 138 2.81 -14.24 7.27
N ASN A 139 1.82 -13.71 6.55
CA ASN A 139 1.78 -13.84 5.09
C ASN A 139 2.75 -12.83 4.43
N LEU A 140 3.97 -13.27 4.12
CA LEU A 140 5.01 -12.45 3.49
C LEU A 140 4.74 -12.18 2.01
N GLN A 141 3.90 -12.98 1.35
CA GLN A 141 3.52 -12.74 -0.04
C GLN A 141 2.58 -11.54 -0.18
N ALA A 142 1.81 -11.21 0.87
CA ALA A 142 0.82 -10.15 0.85
C ALA A 142 1.36 -8.77 1.26
N ILE A 143 2.68 -8.59 1.34
CA ILE A 143 3.29 -7.30 1.69
C ILE A 143 3.10 -6.33 0.52
N THR A 144 2.35 -5.26 0.78
CA THR A 144 1.90 -4.32 -0.26
C THR A 144 3.08 -3.60 -0.92
N LYS A 145 2.90 -3.25 -2.21
CA LYS A 145 3.87 -2.49 -3.01
C LYS A 145 3.58 -0.97 -2.99
N TYR A 146 2.47 -0.54 -2.40
CA TYR A 146 1.99 0.83 -2.53
C TYR A 146 2.91 1.80 -1.79
N LYS A 147 3.20 2.93 -2.46
CA LYS A 147 3.82 4.11 -1.88
C LYS A 147 2.69 5.03 -1.45
N LEU A 148 2.49 5.21 -0.15
CA LEU A 148 1.53 6.21 0.33
C LEU A 148 2.21 7.56 0.37
N ASP A 149 1.61 8.54 -0.28
CA ASP A 149 2.03 9.92 -0.20
C ASP A 149 1.59 10.51 1.16
N SER A 150 2.55 10.86 2.02
CA SER A 150 2.22 11.46 3.31
C SER A 150 1.82 12.94 3.21
N SER A 151 1.96 13.58 2.04
CA SER A 151 1.63 15.00 1.82
C SER A 151 0.19 15.24 1.37
N ASN A 152 -0.54 14.21 0.94
CA ASN A 152 -1.90 14.37 0.41
C ASN A 152 -2.98 14.44 1.51
N THR A 153 -2.60 14.55 2.78
CA THR A 153 -3.55 14.93 3.83
C THR A 153 -3.87 16.41 3.68
N GLY A 154 -4.95 16.72 2.97
CA GLY A 154 -5.42 18.08 2.66
C GLY A 154 -5.12 19.11 3.75
N ALA A 155 -4.03 19.84 3.57
CA ALA A 155 -3.65 21.04 4.30
C ALA A 155 -2.77 21.89 3.35
N ARG A 156 -3.41 22.59 2.42
CA ARG A 156 -2.82 23.79 1.83
C ARG A 156 -2.86 24.90 2.89
N SER A 157 -1.96 24.85 3.87
CA SER A 157 -1.61 26.01 4.70
C SER A 157 -0.29 25.77 5.45
N GLY A 158 0.75 26.47 5.02
CA GLY A 158 1.83 27.05 5.83
C GLY A 158 2.70 26.14 6.70
N GLY A 159 4.01 26.15 6.45
CA GLY A 159 5.03 25.83 7.46
C GLY A 159 5.86 24.59 7.16
N ARG A 160 7.03 24.81 6.56
CA ARG A 160 8.08 23.82 6.29
C ARG A 160 8.76 23.45 7.61
N ALA A 161 8.78 22.17 7.98
CA ALA A 161 9.73 21.60 8.92
C ALA A 161 10.16 20.22 8.43
N SER A 162 11.47 20.06 8.22
CA SER A 162 12.15 18.86 7.73
C SER A 162 11.96 17.67 8.68
N GLY A 163 11.27 16.61 8.23
CA GLY A 163 10.86 15.47 9.06
C GLY A 163 11.44 14.10 8.68
N GLY A 164 12.43 14.02 7.79
CA GLY A 164 12.96 12.73 7.27
C GLY A 164 13.61 11.81 8.32
N ALA A 165 14.02 12.34 9.47
CA ALA A 165 14.54 11.55 10.59
C ALA A 165 13.43 11.10 11.58
N ALA A 166 12.19 11.55 11.39
CA ALA A 166 11.15 11.47 12.41
C ALA A 166 10.36 10.16 12.41
N LEU A 167 10.33 9.37 11.32
CA LEU A 167 9.50 8.15 11.27
C LEU A 167 10.20 6.94 11.91
N ALA A 168 11.53 6.84 11.76
CA ALA A 168 12.36 5.93 12.55
C ALA A 168 12.40 6.35 14.03
N ALA A 169 12.44 7.66 14.30
CA ALA A 169 12.40 8.19 15.66
C ALA A 169 11.02 8.07 16.32
N ALA A 170 9.90 8.17 15.59
CA ALA A 170 8.54 8.08 16.15
C ALA A 170 8.17 6.64 16.56
N ALA A 171 8.69 5.64 15.86
CA ALA A 171 8.61 4.25 16.29
C ALA A 171 9.44 3.98 17.56
N MET A 172 10.54 4.72 17.76
CA MET A 172 11.42 4.63 18.93
C MET A 172 10.94 5.50 20.11
N ALA A 173 10.33 6.65 19.86
CA ALA A 173 9.84 7.59 20.88
C ALA A 173 8.54 7.12 21.56
N ALA A 174 7.72 6.33 20.87
CA ALA A 174 6.58 5.64 21.47
C ALA A 174 7.00 4.58 22.52
N ALA A 175 8.30 4.26 22.61
CA ALA A 175 8.89 3.35 23.61
C ALA A 175 9.61 4.05 24.77
N GLY A 176 9.55 5.39 24.85
CA GLY A 176 9.94 6.15 26.03
C GLY A 176 11.37 5.92 26.53
N VAL A 177 12.40 6.32 25.78
CA VAL A 177 13.75 6.53 26.33
C VAL A 177 14.44 7.68 25.57
N GLY A 178 14.90 8.69 26.31
CA GLY A 178 15.68 9.81 25.80
C GLY A 178 17.19 9.56 25.89
N GLY A 179 17.93 10.21 24.99
CA GLY A 179 19.35 10.57 25.16
C GLY A 179 20.39 9.49 24.87
N ALA A 180 21.24 9.72 23.86
CA ALA A 180 22.69 9.87 24.03
C ALA A 180 23.39 10.12 22.69
N SER A 181 24.19 11.18 22.68
CA SER A 181 25.11 11.64 21.66
C SER A 181 26.35 10.75 21.52
N GLY A 182 26.85 10.67 20.29
CA GLY A 182 28.25 10.33 19.99
C GLY A 182 28.46 8.87 19.61
N LEU A 183 28.90 8.63 18.37
CA LEU A 183 29.95 7.67 18.03
C LEU A 183 30.40 7.91 16.58
N ALA A 184 31.72 7.97 16.42
CA ALA A 184 32.46 8.48 15.28
C ALA A 184 32.38 7.61 14.02
N ALA A 185 32.53 8.27 12.86
CA ALA A 185 32.60 7.68 11.54
C ALA A 185 33.89 6.85 11.34
N GLY A 186 33.75 5.61 10.87
CA GLY A 186 34.85 4.77 10.41
C GLY A 186 35.17 4.97 8.92
N PRO A 187 36.35 4.54 8.43
CA PRO A 187 37.00 5.04 7.21
C PRO A 187 36.47 4.47 5.89
N TYR A 188 35.41 3.67 5.89
CA TYR A 188 34.82 3.11 4.67
C TYR A 188 33.51 3.84 4.35
N GLY A 189 33.65 5.06 3.83
CA GLY A 189 32.54 5.78 3.22
C GLY A 189 32.17 5.16 1.87
N PRO A 190 30.89 5.02 1.51
CA PRO A 190 30.50 4.52 0.21
C PRO A 190 30.85 5.57 -0.85
N GLN A 191 31.79 5.24 -1.73
CA GLN A 191 31.97 5.95 -3.00
C GLN A 191 30.75 5.65 -3.87
N GLY A 192 29.80 6.58 -3.90
CA GLY A 192 28.59 6.50 -4.70
C GLY A 192 28.91 6.64 -6.19
N SER A 193 28.48 5.67 -6.98
CA SER A 193 28.21 5.87 -8.40
C SER A 193 27.11 6.92 -8.54
N ALA A 194 27.33 7.87 -9.45
CA ALA A 194 26.68 9.17 -9.57
C ALA A 194 25.20 9.17 -10.04
N GLU A 195 24.38 8.19 -9.67
CA GLU A 195 22.94 8.17 -9.99
C GLU A 195 22.02 8.46 -8.77
N ALA A 196 22.60 8.70 -7.58
CA ALA A 196 21.83 9.00 -6.38
C ALA A 196 21.47 10.50 -6.18
N ALA A 197 21.84 11.38 -7.13
CA ALA A 197 21.78 12.83 -6.95
C ALA A 197 20.60 13.54 -7.65
N ALA A 198 19.53 12.84 -7.99
CA ALA A 198 18.36 13.43 -8.66
C ALA A 198 17.03 13.02 -8.01
N VAL A 199 16.84 13.28 -6.71
CA VAL A 199 15.49 13.31 -6.09
C VAL A 199 15.40 14.47 -5.10
N ALA A 200 15.73 15.68 -5.56
CA ALA A 200 15.32 16.91 -4.89
C ALA A 200 13.90 17.26 -5.35
N GLY A 201 12.89 16.66 -4.72
CA GLY A 201 11.49 16.99 -4.93
C GLY A 201 10.57 15.78 -5.07
N SER A 202 10.18 15.16 -3.96
CA SER A 202 8.96 14.35 -3.92
C SER A 202 8.55 14.21 -2.47
N ALA A 203 7.26 14.42 -2.19
CA ALA A 203 6.64 14.16 -0.91
C ALA A 203 7.06 12.83 -0.28
N ASP A 204 7.12 12.79 1.06
CA ASP A 204 7.50 11.63 1.87
C ASP A 204 6.59 10.44 1.54
N LYS A 205 7.09 9.53 0.69
CA LYS A 205 6.39 8.32 0.26
C LYS A 205 6.74 7.19 1.23
N ILE A 206 5.75 6.66 1.93
CA ILE A 206 5.94 5.50 2.81
C ILE A 206 5.84 4.22 1.98
N ASN A 207 6.92 3.42 1.96
CA ASN A 207 6.93 2.08 1.40
C ASN A 207 7.23 1.06 2.51
N ILE A 208 6.28 0.14 2.74
CA ILE A 208 6.41 -0.87 3.80
C ILE A 208 7.59 -1.80 3.54
N ARG A 209 7.92 -2.07 2.26
CA ARG A 209 8.98 -3.02 1.92
C ARG A 209 10.36 -2.55 2.34
N ASP A 210 10.53 -1.26 2.59
CA ASP A 210 11.81 -0.68 3.02
C ASP A 210 12.20 -1.14 4.44
N VAL A 211 11.25 -1.69 5.22
CA VAL A 211 11.56 -2.30 6.53
C VAL A 211 12.26 -3.66 6.41
N ILE A 212 12.23 -4.27 5.22
CA ILE A 212 12.89 -5.54 4.95
C ILE A 212 14.28 -5.24 4.42
N ALA A 213 15.29 -5.38 5.29
CA ALA A 213 16.67 -5.05 4.98
C ALA A 213 17.58 -6.29 5.00
N ALA A 214 18.63 -6.25 4.18
CA ALA A 214 19.72 -7.20 4.30
C ALA A 214 20.57 -6.91 5.54
N PRO A 215 21.16 -7.94 6.17
CA PRO A 215 22.22 -7.77 7.17
C PRO A 215 23.39 -6.93 6.66
N ARG A 216 24.12 -6.29 7.59
CA ARG A 216 25.36 -5.57 7.27
C ARG A 216 26.31 -6.46 6.46
N GLY A 217 26.89 -5.88 5.40
CA GLY A 217 27.77 -6.60 4.48
C GLY A 217 27.05 -7.54 3.51
N ARG A 218 25.71 -7.49 3.41
CA ARG A 218 24.91 -8.30 2.48
C ARG A 218 23.95 -7.42 1.68
N VAL A 219 23.46 -7.98 0.58
CA VAL A 219 22.44 -7.36 -0.27
C VAL A 219 21.27 -8.33 -0.47
N LEU A 220 20.07 -7.80 -0.71
CA LEU A 220 18.93 -8.59 -1.16
C LEU A 220 18.99 -8.71 -2.67
N ILE A 221 18.81 -9.93 -3.19
CA ILE A 221 18.71 -10.21 -4.62
C ILE A 221 17.28 -10.66 -4.89
N SER A 222 16.65 -10.05 -5.89
CA SER A 222 15.33 -10.44 -6.39
C SER A 222 15.43 -10.86 -7.84
N ALA A 223 14.75 -11.95 -8.20
CA ALA A 223 14.58 -12.40 -9.56
C ALA A 223 13.08 -12.55 -9.83
N ASP A 224 12.56 -11.73 -10.73
CA ASP A 224 11.16 -11.75 -11.14
C ASP A 224 11.05 -12.28 -12.58
N TYR A 225 10.10 -13.17 -12.84
CA TYR A 225 9.81 -13.59 -14.20
C TYR A 225 9.10 -12.47 -14.97
N SER A 226 9.59 -12.16 -16.18
CA SER A 226 8.99 -11.16 -17.06
C SER A 226 7.71 -11.71 -17.70
N GLN A 227 6.55 -11.32 -17.14
CA GLN A 227 5.19 -11.62 -17.61
C GLN A 227 4.93 -13.11 -17.84
N ILE A 228 5.24 -13.94 -16.83
CA ILE A 228 5.12 -15.39 -16.93
C ILE A 228 3.72 -15.86 -17.34
N GLU A 229 2.66 -15.31 -16.77
CA GLU A 229 1.29 -15.71 -17.11
C GLU A 229 0.95 -15.43 -18.58
N LEU A 230 1.39 -14.29 -19.10
CA LEU A 230 1.12 -13.91 -20.49
C LEU A 230 1.92 -14.78 -21.48
N ARG A 231 3.14 -15.17 -21.11
CA ARG A 231 3.96 -16.13 -21.89
C ARG A 231 3.37 -17.52 -21.89
N VAL A 232 2.85 -17.98 -20.75
CA VAL A 232 2.13 -19.25 -20.66
C VAL A 232 0.87 -19.21 -21.53
N LEU A 233 0.10 -18.11 -21.47
CA LEU A 233 -1.09 -17.94 -22.31
C LEU A 233 -0.75 -17.99 -23.80
N ALA A 234 0.25 -17.24 -24.23
CA ALA A 234 0.72 -17.23 -25.62
C ALA A 234 1.15 -18.62 -26.11
N HIS A 235 1.85 -19.37 -25.26
CA HIS A 235 2.27 -20.74 -25.57
C HIS A 235 1.07 -21.68 -25.72
N LEU A 236 0.10 -21.60 -24.81
CA LEU A 236 -1.07 -22.48 -24.81
C LEU A 236 -2.08 -22.12 -25.91
N SER A 237 -2.24 -20.84 -26.23
CA SER A 237 -3.16 -20.39 -27.30
C SER A 237 -2.59 -20.58 -28.70
N GLY A 238 -1.25 -20.59 -28.83
CA GLY A 238 -0.58 -20.60 -30.14
C GLY A 238 -0.77 -19.29 -30.92
N ASP A 239 -1.19 -18.21 -30.27
CA ASP A 239 -1.41 -16.92 -30.91
C ASP A 239 -0.08 -16.36 -31.41
N ARG A 240 0.07 -16.31 -32.75
CA ARG A 240 1.31 -15.93 -33.41
C ARG A 240 1.68 -14.48 -33.14
N GLU A 241 0.69 -13.59 -33.06
CA GLU A 241 0.94 -12.17 -32.84
C GLU A 241 1.39 -11.93 -31.40
N LEU A 242 0.71 -12.54 -30.43
CA LEU A 242 1.09 -12.45 -29.03
C LEU A 242 2.48 -13.06 -28.78
N CYS A 243 2.79 -14.19 -29.39
CA CYS A 243 4.14 -14.78 -29.34
C CYS A 243 5.19 -13.85 -29.95
N ARG A 244 4.90 -13.25 -31.12
CA ARG A 244 5.78 -12.29 -31.78
C ARG A 244 6.04 -11.07 -30.89
N LEU A 245 5.00 -10.53 -30.27
CA LEU A 245 5.11 -9.38 -29.36
C LEU A 245 5.99 -9.74 -28.15
N LEU A 246 5.71 -10.84 -27.46
CA LEU A 246 6.44 -11.26 -26.25
C LEU A 246 7.90 -11.66 -26.47
N ASN A 247 8.27 -12.04 -27.68
CA ASN A 247 9.66 -12.34 -28.04
C ASN A 247 10.46 -11.07 -28.36
N ASN A 248 9.79 -9.99 -28.78
CA ASN A 248 10.43 -8.73 -29.19
C ASN A 248 10.43 -7.64 -28.11
N THR A 249 9.80 -7.89 -26.95
CA THR A 249 9.70 -6.93 -25.83
C THR A 249 11.04 -6.44 -25.28
N GLY A 250 12.11 -7.23 -25.40
CA GLY A 250 13.44 -6.76 -25.00
C GLY A 250 13.97 -5.60 -25.86
N ALA A 251 13.55 -5.52 -27.13
CA ALA A 251 13.98 -4.50 -28.08
C ALA A 251 12.98 -3.35 -28.24
N GLN A 252 11.69 -3.58 -27.95
CA GLN A 252 10.59 -2.63 -28.21
C GLN A 252 10.03 -1.94 -26.95
N GLY A 253 10.53 -2.28 -25.77
CA GLY A 253 10.11 -1.69 -24.50
C GLY A 253 9.05 -2.52 -23.76
N ASP A 254 8.37 -1.90 -22.80
CA ASP A 254 7.40 -2.57 -21.93
C ASP A 254 6.28 -3.26 -22.72
N VAL A 255 6.09 -4.56 -22.50
CA VAL A 255 5.12 -5.38 -23.25
C VAL A 255 3.70 -4.88 -23.18
N PHE A 256 3.27 -4.35 -22.04
CA PHE A 256 1.91 -3.87 -21.90
C PHE A 256 1.69 -2.60 -22.71
N ARG A 257 2.71 -1.76 -22.84
CA ARG A 257 2.64 -0.60 -23.76
C ARG A 257 2.55 -1.01 -25.21
N VAL A 258 3.33 -2.01 -25.62
CA VAL A 258 3.31 -2.51 -26.99
C VAL A 258 1.97 -3.16 -27.32
N ILE A 259 1.46 -4.01 -26.43
CA ILE A 259 0.15 -4.64 -26.59
C ILE A 259 -0.94 -3.57 -26.65
N TRP A 260 -0.93 -2.61 -25.72
CA TRP A 260 -1.90 -1.50 -25.69
C TRP A 260 -1.91 -0.70 -26.99
N ALA A 261 -0.74 -0.41 -27.57
CA ALA A 261 -0.66 0.31 -28.84
C ALA A 261 -1.18 -0.49 -30.05
N SER A 262 -1.20 -1.82 -29.94
CA SER A 262 -1.69 -2.73 -30.98
C SER A 262 -3.15 -3.14 -30.84
N TRP A 263 -3.80 -2.76 -29.72
CA TRP A 263 -5.17 -3.11 -29.37
C TRP A 263 -6.14 -1.98 -29.74
#